data_AF-A0A1R3FNL1-F1
#
_entry.id   AF-A0A1R3FNL1-F1
#
_cell.length_a   1.000
_cell.length_b   1.000
_cell.length_c   1.000
_cell.angle_alpha   90.00
_cell.angle_beta   90.00
_cell.angle_gamma   90.00
#
_symmetry.space_group_name_H-M   'P 1'
#
loop_
_entity.id
_entity.type
_entity.pdbx_description
1 polymer ?
#
loop_
_entity_poly.entity_id
_entity_poly.type
_entity_poly.pdbx_seq_one_letter_code
_entity_poly.pdbx_strand_id
1 'polypeptide(L)' 'MANKNQDVILDILVGNEWRHIHLTHQRAIAFIRRANHRGYLITPISEITQKTTSRTRRR' A
#
# COMPACT_ATOMS: atom_id res chain seq x y z
N MET A 1 5.68 -12.54 11.37
CA MET A 1 4.23 -12.28 11.49
C MET A 1 4.02 -10.79 11.33
N ALA A 2 3.23 -10.35 10.34
CA ALA A 2 3.04 -8.92 10.08
C ALA A 2 2.21 -8.28 11.21
N ASN A 3 2.62 -7.10 11.69
CA ASN A 3 1.94 -6.44 12.80
C ASN A 3 0.61 -5.84 12.32
N LYS A 4 -0.50 -6.16 13.00
CA LYS A 4 -1.85 -5.75 12.60
C LYS A 4 -2.04 -4.23 12.56
N ASN A 5 -1.33 -3.52 13.43
CA ASN A 5 -1.37 -2.07 13.57
C ASN A 5 -0.27 -1.36 12.76
N GLN A 6 0.46 -2.10 11.93
CA GLN A 6 1.46 -1.51 11.06
C GLN A 6 0.79 -0.69 9.95
N ASP A 7 1.25 0.55 9.76
CA ASP A 7 0.80 1.38 8.66
C ASP A 7 1.37 0.86 7.33
N VAL A 8 0.48 0.76 6.34
CA VAL A 8 0.77 0.26 5.01
C VAL A 8 0.10 1.14 3.97
N ILE A 9 0.63 1.07 2.77
CA ILE A 9 -0.02 1.56 1.57
C ILE A 9 -0.66 0.36 0.87
N LEU A 10 -1.94 0.48 0.57
CA LEU A 10 -2.70 -0.43 -0.26
C LEU A 10 -2.89 0.21 -1.64
N ASP A 11 -2.21 -0.32 -2.64
CA ASP A 11 -2.50 -0.05 -4.05
C ASP A 11 -3.47 -1.11 -4.55
N ILE A 12 -4.63 -0.70 -5.07
CA ILE A 12 -5.68 -1.64 -5.49
C ILE A 12 -6.27 -1.23 -6.83
N LEU A 13 -6.46 -2.19 -7.72
CA LEU A 13 -7.05 -1.99 -9.04
C LEU A 13 -8.56 -2.23 -8.97
N VAL A 14 -9.33 -1.15 -8.96
CA VAL A 14 -10.80 -1.18 -8.91
C VAL A 14 -11.33 -0.79 -10.28
N GLY A 15 -11.97 -1.74 -10.98
CA GLY A 15 -12.35 -1.55 -12.38
C GLY A 15 -11.10 -1.39 -13.27
N ASN A 16 -10.87 -0.18 -13.77
CA ASN A 16 -9.70 0.19 -14.56
C ASN A 16 -8.84 1.29 -13.92
N GLU A 17 -9.11 1.62 -12.66
CA GLU A 17 -8.43 2.69 -11.94
C GLU A 17 -7.59 2.14 -10.80
N TRP A 18 -6.35 2.62 -10.72
CA TRP A 18 -5.50 2.38 -9.56
C TRP A 18 -5.88 3.33 -8.43
N ARG A 19 -6.16 2.76 -7.27
CA ARG A 19 -6.42 3.51 -6.04
C ARG A 19 -5.28 3.27 -5.06
N HIS A 20 -4.76 4.37 -4.53
CA HIS A 20 -3.70 4.39 -3.55
C HIS A 20 -4.27 4.80 -2.20
N ILE A 21 -4.23 3.92 -1.21
CA ILE A 21 -4.88 4.14 0.07
C ILE A 21 -3.88 3.88 1.19
N HIS A 22 -3.74 4.83 2.11
CA HIS A 22 -2.91 4.66 3.31
C HIS A 22 -3.79 4.24 4.48
N LEU A 23 -3.50 3.07 5.06
CA LEU A 23 -4.22 2.54 6.22
C LEU A 23 -3.40 1.48 6.96
N THR A 24 -3.92 1.00 8.09
CA THR A 24 -3.28 -0.11 8.81
C THR A 24 -3.42 -1.43 8.06
N HIS A 25 -2.47 -2.34 8.27
CA HIS A 25 -2.45 -3.65 7.62
C HIS A 25 -3.75 -4.44 7.85
N GLN A 26 -4.28 -4.44 9.08
CA GLN A 26 -5.56 -5.10 9.37
C GLN A 26 -6.71 -4.52 8.54
N ARG A 27 -6.78 -3.19 8.40
CA ARG A 27 -7.81 -2.55 7.59
C ARG A 27 -7.60 -2.85 6.10
N ALA A 28 -6.35 -2.97 5.64
CA ALA A 28 -6.04 -3.28 4.23
C ALA A 28 -6.56 -4.67 3.87
N ILE A 29 -6.31 -5.66 4.73
CA ILE A 29 -6.85 -7.01 4.58
C ILE A 29 -8.38 -7.00 4.60
N ALA A 30 -9.01 -6.25 5.51
CA ALA A 30 -10.46 -6.13 5.54
C ALA A 30 -11.03 -5.50 4.25
N PHE A 31 -10.34 -4.52 3.68
CA PHE A 31 -10.74 -3.86 2.43
C PHE A 31 -10.63 -4.82 1.23
N ILE A 32 -9.50 -5.50 1.09
CA ILE A 32 -9.25 -6.50 0.05
C ILE A 32 -10.30 -7.61 0.07
N ARG A 33 -10.72 -8.06 1.26
CA ARG A 33 -11.72 -9.11 1.41
C ARG A 33 -13.14 -8.67 1.04
N ARG A 34 -13.43 -7.36 1.07
CA ARG A 34 -14.77 -6.80 0.83
C ARG A 34 -14.93 -6.22 -0.57
N ALA A 35 -13.86 -5.65 -1.13
CA ALA A 35 -13.89 -5.00 -2.43
C ALA A 35 -13.79 -6.02 -3.57
N ASN A 36 -14.49 -5.78 -4.67
CA ASN A 36 -14.26 -6.49 -5.93
C ASN A 36 -13.14 -5.77 -6.68
N HIS A 37 -11.93 -6.33 -6.65
CA HIS A 37 -10.72 -5.80 -7.28
C HIS A 37 -10.08 -6.84 -8.18
N ARG A 38 -9.29 -6.38 -9.14
CA ARG A 38 -8.56 -7.26 -10.09
C ARG A 38 -7.15 -7.60 -9.61
N GLY A 39 -6.65 -6.85 -8.64
CA GLY A 39 -5.31 -6.99 -8.11
C GLY A 39 -5.05 -5.96 -7.01
N TYR A 40 -4.10 -6.27 -6.15
CA TYR A 40 -3.70 -5.41 -5.06
C TYR A 40 -2.21 -5.59 -4.74
N LEU A 41 -1.61 -4.56 -4.15
CA LEU A 41 -0.27 -4.56 -3.59
C LEU A 41 -0.33 -3.88 -2.23
N ILE A 42 0.31 -4.50 -1.22
CA ILE A 42 0.46 -3.92 0.11
C ILE A 42 1.94 -3.60 0.31
N THR A 43 2.24 -2.34 0.59
CA THR A 43 3.59 -1.86 0.85
C THR A 43 3.71 -1.34 2.28
N PRO A 44 4.55 -1.94 3.13
CA PRO A 44 4.89 -1.39 4.44
C PRO A 44 5.46 0.02 4.36
N ILE A 45 4.96 0.97 5.17
CA ILE A 45 5.47 2.36 5.11
C ILE A 45 6.93 2.49 5.54
N SER A 46 7.38 1.60 6.43
CA SER A 46 8.79 1.47 6.82
C SER A 46 9.74 1.27 5.62
N GLU A 47 9.25 0.75 4.50
CA GLU A 47 10.04 0.50 3.28
C GLU A 47 10.01 1.67 2.29
N ILE A 48 9.01 2.57 2.41
CA ILE A 48 8.76 3.65 1.44
C ILE A 48 9.66 4.84 1.72
N THR A 49 9.95 5.10 3.00
CA THR A 49 10.89 6.12 3.46
C THR A 49 12.31 5.90 2.90
N GLN A 50 12.66 4.67 2.51
CA GLN A 50 13.96 4.37 1.90
C GLN A 50 14.00 4.65 0.39
N LYS A 51 12.85 4.61 -0.30
CA LYS A 51 12.77 4.79 -1.75
C LYS A 51 12.60 6.25 -2.18
N THR A 52 12.01 7.11 -1.36
CA THR A 52 11.82 8.53 -1.70
C THR A 52 13.10 9.36 -1.54
N THR A 53 14.05 8.97 -0.69
CA THR A 53 15.34 9.67 -0.51
C THR A 53 16.35 9.40 -1.62
N SER A 54 16.12 8.40 -2.48
CA SER A 54 17.04 8.03 -3.57
C SER A 54 16.76 8.76 -4.90
N ARG A 55 15.80 9.68 -4.94
CA ARG A 55 15.49 10.52 -6.11
C ARG A 55 15.78 12.01 -5.86
N THR A 56 16.98 12.35 -5.39
CA THR A 56 17.54 13.71 -5.57
C THR A 56 19.07 13.67 -5.54
N ARG A 57 19.66 13.68 -6.73
CA ARG A 57 20.91 14.35 -7.16
C ARG A 57 21.51 13.59 -8.34
N ARG A 58 20.91 13.76 -9.52
CA ARG A 58 21.75 13.86 -10.73
C ARG A 58 22.06 15.34 -10.90
N ARG A 59 23.33 15.66 -10.65
CA ARG A 59 23.98 16.95 -10.94
C ARG A 59 23.93 17.25 -12.42
#